data_AF-A0A8T8WA43-F1
#
_entry.id   AF-A0A8T8WA43-F1
#
_cell.length_a   1.000
_cell.length_b   1.000
_cell.length_c   1.000
_cell.angle_alpha   90.00
_cell.angle_beta   90.00
_cell.angle_gamma   90.00
#
_symmetry.space_group_name_H-M   'P 1'
#
loop_
_entity.id
_entity.type
_entity.pdbx_description
1 polymer ?
#
loop_
_entity_poly.entity_id
_entity_poly.type
_entity_poly.pdbx_seq_one_letter_code
_entity_poly.pdbx_strand_id
1 'polypeptide(L)' 'MSGLFDAAWVAAEYLFVLLASVVLTGIGIHFERAAAATMATAPEVAAVDAVIGALALFWGVYLVGYRQALPRMRHVLASR' A
#
# COMPACT_ATOMS: atom_id res chain seq x y z
N MET A 1 -32.33 3.84 9.09
CA MET A 1 -31.27 2.88 9.52
C MET A 1 -30.08 2.81 8.55
N SER A 2 -29.91 3.76 7.62
CA SER A 2 -28.85 3.71 6.59
C SER A 2 -27.54 4.40 7.00
N GLY A 3 -27.59 5.64 7.53
CA GLY A 3 -26.36 6.44 7.67
C GLY A 3 -25.29 5.92 8.64
N LEU A 4 -25.66 5.22 9.71
CA LEU A 4 -24.70 4.75 10.73
C LEU A 4 -23.99 3.46 10.29
N PHE A 5 -24.72 2.56 9.63
CA PHE A 5 -24.14 1.37 9.01
C PHE A 5 -23.22 1.74 7.85
N ASP A 6 -23.66 2.66 6.97
CA ASP A 6 -22.84 3.15 5.85
C ASP A 6 -21.55 3.82 6.34
N ALA A 7 -21.62 4.63 7.40
CA ALA A 7 -20.45 5.25 8.01
C ALA A 7 -19.48 4.22 8.63
N ALA A 8 -20.02 3.21 9.33
CA ALA A 8 -19.22 2.14 9.92
C ALA A 8 -18.54 1.28 8.83
N TRP A 9 -19.25 1.00 7.73
CA TRP A 9 -18.70 0.28 6.59
C TRP A 9 -17.55 1.03 5.94
N VAL A 10 -17.74 2.32 5.65
CA VAL A 10 -16.68 3.19 5.11
C VAL A 10 -15.47 3.24 6.04
N ALA A 11 -15.68 3.37 7.35
CA ALA A 11 -14.59 3.35 8.33
C ALA A 11 -13.82 2.02 8.32
N ALA A 12 -14.52 0.89 8.22
CA ALA A 12 -13.91 -0.43 8.12
C ALA A 12 -13.08 -0.59 6.83
N GLU A 13 -13.57 -0.10 5.69
CA GLU A 13 -12.82 -0.09 4.43
C GLU A 13 -11.52 0.70 4.54
N TYR A 14 -11.57 1.90 5.14
CA TYR A 14 -10.37 2.70 5.35
C TYR A 14 -9.38 2.02 6.29
N LEU A 15 -9.86 1.44 7.38
CA LEU A 15 -9.01 0.73 8.32
C LEU A 15 -8.34 -0.46 7.65
N PHE A 16 -9.09 -1.23 6.86
CA PHE A 16 -8.56 -2.35 6.10
C PHE A 16 -7.47 -1.89 5.13
N VAL A 17 -7.71 -0.82 4.38
CA VAL A 17 -6.72 -0.29 3.41
C VAL A 17 -5.49 0.25 4.13
N LEU A 18 -5.66 0.99 5.23
CA LEU A 18 -4.55 1.47 6.04
C LEU A 18 -3.68 0.31 6.54
N LEU A 19 -4.31 -0.71 7.14
CA LEU A 19 -3.61 -1.88 7.66
C LEU A 19 -2.92 -2.67 6.54
N ALA A 20 -3.61 -2.90 5.42
CA ALA A 20 -3.06 -3.59 4.27
C ALA A 20 -1.84 -2.83 3.70
N SER A 21 -1.90 -1.51 3.62
CA SER A 21 -0.77 -0.69 3.17
C SER A 21 0.39 -0.72 4.14
N VAL A 22 0.15 -0.64 5.46
CA VAL A 22 1.23 -0.79 6.46
C VAL A 22 1.91 -2.15 6.33
N VAL A 23 1.12 -3.23 6.19
CA VAL A 23 1.65 -4.59 6.02
C VAL A 23 2.45 -4.71 4.73
N LEU A 24 1.92 -4.25 3.61
CA LEU A 24 2.61 -4.29 2.31
C LEU A 24 3.89 -3.44 2.29
N THR A 25 3.88 -2.28 2.94
CA THR A 25 5.09 -1.47 3.11
C THR A 25 6.13 -2.21 3.94
N GLY A 26 5.72 -2.86 5.04
CA GLY A 26 6.62 -3.68 5.86
C GLY A 26 7.23 -4.85 5.09
N ILE A 27 6.42 -5.56 4.29
CA ILE A 27 6.88 -6.62 3.37
C ILE A 27 7.88 -6.05 2.38
N GLY A 28 7.57 -4.91 1.77
CA GLY A 28 8.42 -4.20 0.83
C GLY A 28 9.82 -3.93 1.37
N ILE A 29 9.90 -3.31 2.57
CA ILE A 29 11.16 -3.00 3.25
C ILE A 29 11.92 -4.27 3.63
N HIS A 30 11.21 -5.33 4.04
CA HIS A 30 11.84 -6.61 4.37
C HIS A 30 12.57 -7.20 3.17
N PHE A 31 11.90 -7.27 2.02
CA PHE A 31 12.47 -7.79 0.78
C PHE A 31 13.58 -6.90 0.21
N GLU A 32 13.45 -5.57 0.32
CA GLU A 32 14.52 -4.64 -0.07
C GLU A 32 15.80 -4.89 0.73
N ARG A 33 15.67 -5.12 2.05
CA ARG A 33 16.82 -5.47 2.91
C ARG A 33 17.40 -6.84 2.59
N ALA A 34 16.55 -7.82 2.30
CA ALA A 34 16.99 -9.16 1.90
C ALA A 34 17.78 -9.10 0.58
N ALA A 35 17.26 -8.39 -0.42
CA ALA A 35 17.93 -8.16 -1.69
C ALA A 35 19.31 -7.49 -1.51
N ALA A 36 19.38 -6.44 -0.69
CA ALA A 36 20.64 -5.76 -0.40
C ALA A 36 21.66 -6.70 0.28
N ALA A 37 21.21 -7.58 1.17
CA ALA A 37 22.07 -8.53 1.88
C ALA A 37 22.60 -9.65 0.97
N THR A 38 21.82 -10.07 -0.03
CA THR A 38 22.16 -11.20 -0.92
C THR A 38 22.82 -10.75 -2.23
N MET A 39 22.87 -9.45 -2.52
CA MET A 39 23.35 -8.92 -3.80
C MET A 39 24.79 -9.34 -4.17
N ALA A 40 25.67 -9.53 -3.18
CA ALA A 40 27.06 -9.92 -3.42
C ALA A 40 27.26 -11.44 -3.59
N THR A 41 26.32 -12.27 -3.11
CA THR A 41 26.48 -13.73 -3.03
C THR A 41 25.53 -14.50 -3.94
N ALA A 42 24.35 -13.94 -4.22
CA ALA A 42 23.28 -14.56 -5.02
C ALA A 42 22.46 -13.47 -5.75
N PRO A 43 23.02 -12.87 -6.81
CA PRO A 43 22.42 -11.71 -7.49
C PRO A 43 21.07 -12.01 -8.13
N GLU A 44 20.84 -13.24 -8.60
CA GLU A 44 19.55 -13.68 -9.12
C GLU A 44 18.45 -13.72 -8.04
N VAL A 45 18.80 -14.12 -6.81
CA VAL A 45 17.87 -14.10 -5.68
C VAL A 45 17.60 -12.66 -5.25
N ALA A 46 18.64 -11.84 -5.17
CA ALA A 46 18.52 -10.42 -4.85
C ALA A 46 17.62 -9.67 -5.85
N ALA A 47 17.71 -10.00 -7.14
CA ALA A 47 16.85 -9.40 -8.16
C ALA A 47 15.37 -9.76 -7.95
N VAL A 48 15.08 -11.02 -7.63
CA VAL A 48 13.70 -11.46 -7.33
C VAL A 48 13.17 -10.76 -6.09
N ASP A 49 13.95 -10.72 -5.01
CA ASP A 49 13.58 -10.04 -3.76
C ASP A 49 13.35 -8.54 -4.00
N ALA A 50 14.20 -7.88 -4.80
CA ALA A 50 14.03 -6.47 -5.14
C ALA A 50 12.74 -6.22 -5.91
N VAL A 51 12.37 -7.09 -6.85
CA VAL A 51 11.11 -6.98 -7.61
C VAL A 51 9.89 -7.18 -6.69
N ILE A 52 9.92 -8.18 -5.82
CA ILE A 52 8.84 -8.42 -4.85
C ILE A 52 8.70 -7.22 -3.90
N GLY A 53 9.82 -6.70 -3.40
CA GLY A 53 9.86 -5.51 -2.55
C GLY A 53 9.27 -4.29 -3.24
N ALA A 54 9.67 -4.02 -4.48
CA ALA A 54 9.17 -2.91 -5.28
C ALA A 54 7.66 -3.03 -5.56
N LEU A 55 7.16 -4.22 -5.89
CA LEU A 55 5.74 -4.46 -6.10
C LEU A 55 4.92 -4.23 -4.81
N ALA A 56 5.40 -4.71 -3.67
CA ALA A 56 4.74 -4.52 -2.39
C ALA A 56 4.68 -3.04 -1.97
N LEU A 57 5.79 -2.29 -2.17
CA LEU A 57 5.84 -0.85 -1.92
C LEU A 57 4.92 -0.07 -2.87
N PHE A 58 4.94 -0.41 -4.17
CA PHE A 58 4.09 0.21 -5.17
C PHE A 58 2.61 0.00 -4.84
N TRP A 59 2.21 -1.21 -4.45
CA TRP A 59 0.81 -1.52 -4.14
C TRP A 59 0.31 -0.80 -2.88
N GLY A 60 1.16 -0.69 -1.85
CA GLY A 60 0.85 0.08 -0.63
C GLY A 60 0.56 1.55 -0.91
N VAL A 61 1.36 2.18 -1.79
CA VAL A 61 1.20 3.59 -2.20
C VAL A 61 0.08 3.76 -3.23
N TYR A 62 -0.06 2.85 -4.20
CA TYR A 62 -1.08 2.92 -5.26
C TYR A 62 -2.50 2.79 -4.71
N LEU A 63 -2.75 1.83 -3.82
CA LEU A 63 -4.09 1.63 -3.23
C LEU A 63 -4.53 2.82 -2.38
N VAL A 64 -3.65 3.35 -1.52
CA VAL A 64 -3.98 4.48 -0.64
C VAL A 64 -4.01 5.79 -1.41
N GLY A 65 -2.97 6.08 -2.19
CA GLY A 65 -2.79 7.36 -2.86
C GLY A 65 -3.68 7.52 -4.08
N TYR A 66 -3.66 6.56 -5.00
CA TYR A 66 -4.30 6.75 -6.31
C TYR A 66 -5.78 6.38 -6.31
N ARG A 67 -6.14 5.27 -5.67
CA ARG A 67 -7.52 4.75 -5.74
C ARG A 67 -8.46 5.35 -4.70
N GLN A 68 -7.94 5.86 -3.59
CA GLN A 68 -8.77 6.35 -2.48
C GLN A 68 -8.56 7.82 -2.15
N ALA A 69 -7.32 8.29 -2.02
CA ALA A 69 -7.05 9.69 -1.69
C ALA A 69 -7.37 10.62 -2.87
N LEU A 70 -6.93 10.29 -4.09
CA LEU A 70 -7.14 11.13 -5.27
C LEU A 70 -8.61 11.41 -5.61
N PRO A 71 -9.51 10.41 -5.68
CA PRO A 71 -10.92 10.66 -6.01
C PRO A 71 -11.64 11.49 -4.93
N ARG A 72 -11.29 11.27 -3.67
CA ARG A 72 -11.87 12.01 -2.54
C ARG A 72 -11.34 13.44 -2.44
N MET A 73 -10.06 13.67 -2.70
CA MET A 73 -9.50 15.02 -2.82
C MET A 73 -10.15 15.80 -3.97
N ARG A 74 -10.44 15.16 -5.11
CA ARG A 74 -11.17 15.79 -6.22
C ARG A 74 -12.58 16.21 -5.81
N HIS A 75 -13.30 15.41 -5.04
CA HIS A 75 -14.61 15.81 -4.50
C HIS A 75 -14.52 17.01 -3.57
N VAL A 76 -13.55 17.04 -2.64
CA VAL A 76 -13.35 18.15 -1.70
C VAL A 76 -12.96 19.43 -2.43
N LEU A 77 -12.07 19.34 -3.43
CA LEU A 77 -11.65 20.47 -4.25
C LEU A 77 -12.76 20.98 -5.18
N ALA A 78 -13.66 20.11 -5.66
CA ALA A 78 -14.79 20.50 -6.50
C ALA A 78 -15.99 21.08 -5.71
N SER A 79 -16.04 20.84 -4.40
CA SER A 79 -17.06 21.39 -3.49
C SER A 79 -16.74 22.78 -2.92
N ARG A 80 -15.60 23.37 -3.32
CA ARG A 80 -15.21 24.75 -3.03
C ARG A 80 -15.35 25.61 -4.28
#